data_AF-A0A9X6GCE0-F1
#
_entry.id   AF-A0A9X6GCE0-F1
#
_cell.length_a   1.000
_cell.length_b   1.000
_cell.length_c   1.000
_cell.angle_alpha   90.00
_cell.angle_beta   90.00
_cell.angle_gamma   90.00
#
_symmetry.space_group_name_H-M   'P 1'
#
loop_
_entity.id
_entity.type
_entity.pdbx_description
1 polymer ?
#
loop_
_entity_poly.entity_id
_entity_poly.type
_entity_poly.pdbx_seq_one_letter_code
_entity_poly.pdbx_strand_id
1 'polypeptide(L)'
;MLLSPSVQFSKLKVTQKVWGAFFLVVFFQAIVKGISSYAAQNTAEMIEIQKQLGDVQESMGLMIGKAMGTSFFGALIGTLLVAMIYKVFLMFFGNDTSYKMVLAIIVYASIVLIIGDLFNAILTRMFGGNITGYTNLSPLFQQGTLLHGMASAFE
;
A
#
# COMPACT_ATOMS: atom_id res chain seq x y z
N MET A 1 13.21 -17.89 -21.31
CA MET A 1 13.79 -18.60 -20.13
C MET A 1 14.02 -17.71 -18.91
N LEU A 2 14.44 -16.44 -19.04
CA LEU A 2 14.70 -15.54 -17.90
C LEU A 2 13.45 -15.08 -17.12
N LEU A 3 12.28 -15.09 -17.75
CA LEU A 3 11.01 -14.61 -17.18
C LEU A 3 9.98 -15.73 -16.95
N SER A 4 10.35 -17.02 -17.06
CA SER A 4 9.33 -18.05 -16.85
C SER A 4 8.92 -18.08 -15.36
N PRO A 5 7.61 -18.07 -15.05
CA PRO A 5 7.12 -18.04 -13.67
C PRO A 5 7.73 -19.15 -12.81
N SER A 6 7.86 -20.36 -13.35
CA SER A 6 8.42 -21.51 -12.64
C SER A 6 9.90 -21.32 -12.24
N VAL A 7 10.70 -20.67 -13.08
CA VAL A 7 12.12 -20.37 -12.79
C VAL A 7 12.26 -19.22 -11.80
N GLN A 8 11.34 -18.25 -11.82
CA GLN A 8 11.30 -17.20 -10.80
C GLN A 8 10.87 -17.77 -9.43
N PHE A 9 9.88 -18.67 -9.41
CA PHE A 9 9.45 -19.38 -8.21
C PHE A 9 10.57 -20.26 -7.61
N SER A 10 11.36 -20.95 -8.42
CA SER A 10 12.48 -21.75 -7.92
C SER A 10 13.60 -20.87 -7.33
N LYS A 11 13.89 -19.71 -7.94
CA LYS A 11 14.85 -18.73 -7.39
C LYS A 11 14.38 -18.12 -6.07
N LEU A 12 13.08 -17.84 -5.92
CA LEU A 12 12.49 -17.38 -4.65
C LEU A 12 12.69 -18.39 -3.50
N LYS A 13 12.68 -19.70 -3.80
CA LYS A 13 12.96 -20.74 -2.79
C LYS A 13 14.44 -20.75 -2.32
N VAL A 14 15.37 -20.18 -3.11
CA VAL A 14 16.82 -20.27 -2.87
C VAL A 14 17.40 -18.98 -2.30
N THR A 15 16.81 -17.81 -2.58
CA THR A 15 17.33 -16.52 -2.08
C THR A 15 16.93 -16.26 -0.62
N GLN A 16 17.85 -16.52 0.31
CA GLN A 16 17.68 -16.32 1.76
C GLN A 16 17.66 -14.86 2.25
N LYS A 17 17.79 -13.86 1.37
CA LYS A 17 17.90 -12.43 1.75
C LYS A 17 16.54 -11.76 1.97
N VAL A 18 15.63 -12.41 2.73
CA VAL A 18 14.29 -11.89 3.02
C VAL A 18 14.32 -10.61 3.86
N TRP A 19 15.29 -10.48 4.77
CA TRP A 19 15.38 -9.33 5.68
C TRP A 19 15.62 -8.01 4.95
N GLY A 20 16.48 -8.01 3.92
CA GLY A 20 16.74 -6.79 3.13
C GLY A 20 15.50 -6.34 2.37
N ALA A 21 14.81 -7.27 1.70
CA ALA A 21 13.55 -6.98 1.00
C ALA A 21 12.46 -6.53 1.99
N PHE A 22 12.36 -7.17 3.14
CA PHE A 22 11.41 -6.82 4.20
C PHE A 22 11.57 -5.38 4.67
N PHE A 23 12.79 -4.97 5.08
CA PHE A 23 13.04 -3.60 5.53
C PHE A 23 12.74 -2.57 4.43
N LEU A 24 13.11 -2.87 3.20
CA LEU A 24 12.87 -2.00 2.05
C LEU A 24 11.36 -1.85 1.76
N VAL A 25 10.60 -2.94 1.83
CA VAL A 25 9.14 -2.93 1.67
C VAL A 25 8.45 -2.14 2.79
N VAL A 26 8.85 -2.34 4.04
CA VAL A 26 8.33 -1.58 5.19
C VAL A 26 8.65 -0.09 5.05
N PHE A 27 9.84 0.25 4.58
CA PHE A 27 10.24 1.63 4.31
C PHE A 27 9.40 2.26 3.21
N PHE A 28 9.18 1.57 2.08
CA PHE A 28 8.30 2.07 1.03
C PHE A 28 6.85 2.21 1.48
N GLN A 29 6.35 1.28 2.28
CA GLN A 29 5.00 1.38 2.83
C GLN A 29 4.83 2.64 3.68
N ALA A 30 5.84 2.98 4.50
CA ALA A 30 5.84 4.21 5.28
C ALA A 30 5.78 5.46 4.38
N ILE A 31 6.62 5.52 3.34
CA ILE A 31 6.59 6.63 2.37
C ILE A 31 5.21 6.75 1.71
N VAL A 32 4.65 5.65 1.22
CA VAL A 32 3.34 5.65 0.56
C VAL A 32 2.24 6.09 1.52
N LYS A 33 2.28 5.71 2.80
CA LYS A 33 1.34 6.23 3.80
C LYS A 33 1.52 7.73 4.06
N GLY A 34 2.73 8.26 4.02
CA GLY A 34 2.97 9.71 4.07
C GLY A 34 2.33 10.44 2.88
N ILE A 35 2.54 9.94 1.67
CA ILE A 35 1.93 10.48 0.43
C ILE A 35 0.40 10.40 0.51
N SER A 36 -0.13 9.25 0.93
CA SER A 36 -1.58 9.02 1.06
C SER A 36 -2.19 9.95 2.12
N SER A 37 -1.51 10.15 3.25
CA SER A 37 -1.94 11.11 4.28
C SER A 37 -1.97 12.53 3.74
N TYR A 38 -0.94 12.95 2.99
CA TYR A 38 -0.95 14.25 2.33
C TYR A 38 -2.10 14.37 1.34
N ALA A 39 -2.33 13.35 0.50
CA ALA A 39 -3.43 13.34 -0.46
C ALA A 39 -4.79 13.51 0.23
N ALA A 40 -5.05 12.74 1.29
CA ALA A 40 -6.30 12.78 2.05
C ALA A 40 -6.54 14.14 2.74
N GLN A 41 -5.48 14.77 3.27
CA GLN A 41 -5.58 16.07 3.96
C GLN A 41 -5.85 17.26 3.02
N ASN A 42 -5.60 17.09 1.73
CA ASN A 42 -5.79 18.13 0.71
C ASN A 42 -7.06 17.90 -0.13
N THR A 43 -8.00 17.11 0.37
CA THR A 43 -9.32 16.92 -0.24
C THR A 43 -10.26 18.06 0.18
N ALA A 44 -11.26 18.37 -0.66
CA ALA A 44 -12.21 19.45 -0.37
C ALA A 44 -12.98 19.20 0.94
N GLU A 45 -13.41 17.95 1.14
CA GLU A 45 -14.06 17.46 2.36
C GLU A 45 -13.20 17.74 3.60
N MET A 46 -11.92 17.38 3.56
CA MET A 46 -11.05 17.53 4.72
C MET A 46 -10.68 19.00 4.98
N ILE A 47 -10.58 19.83 3.93
CA ILE A 47 -10.38 21.28 4.07
C ILE A 47 -11.61 21.93 4.74
N GLU A 48 -12.82 21.47 4.43
CA GLU A 48 -14.04 21.97 5.07
C GLU A 48 -14.09 21.59 6.55
N ILE A 49 -13.77 20.33 6.87
CA ILE A 49 -13.65 19.86 8.26
C ILE A 49 -12.59 20.66 9.03
N GLN A 50 -11.44 20.95 8.41
CA GLN A 50 -10.38 21.77 9.01
C GLN A 50 -10.87 23.19 9.32
N LYS A 51 -11.64 23.81 8.42
CA LYS A 51 -12.24 25.14 8.66
C LYS A 51 -13.22 25.14 9.83
N GLN A 52 -13.95 24.05 10.05
CA GLN A 52 -14.88 23.92 11.17
C GLN A 52 -14.16 23.71 12.51
N LEU A 53 -12.99 23.05 12.50
CA LEU A 53 -12.21 22.74 13.70
C LEU A 53 -11.32 23.89 14.20
N GLY A 54 -11.05 24.90 13.37
CA GLY A 54 -10.24 26.06 13.75
C GLY A 54 -8.77 25.72 14.03
N ASP A 55 -8.12 26.50 14.91
CA ASP A 55 -6.67 26.50 15.16
C ASP A 55 -6.11 25.27 15.93
N VAL A 56 -6.93 24.22 16.12
CA VAL A 56 -6.54 22.95 16.79
C VAL A 56 -5.73 22.05 15.85
N GLN A 57 -5.35 22.55 14.68
CA GLN A 57 -4.83 21.72 13.61
C GLN A 57 -3.33 21.44 13.75
N GLU A 58 -2.97 20.16 13.91
CA GLU A 58 -1.57 19.72 13.84
C GLU A 58 -0.93 20.16 12.51
N SER A 59 0.35 20.55 12.56
CA SER A 59 1.07 20.92 11.34
C SER A 59 1.08 19.75 10.35
N MET A 60 0.92 20.06 9.06
CA MET A 60 0.87 19.05 7.99
C MET A 60 2.10 18.13 8.03
N GLY A 61 3.29 18.69 8.30
CA GLY A 61 4.52 17.92 8.41
C GLY A 61 4.52 16.93 9.58
N LEU A 62 3.96 17.32 10.74
CA LEU A 62 3.83 16.43 11.89
C LEU A 62 2.85 15.29 11.61
N MET A 63 1.72 15.59 10.96
CA MET A 63 0.73 14.58 10.61
C MET A 63 1.27 13.55 9.61
N ILE A 64 1.94 14.00 8.55
CA ILE A 64 2.61 13.14 7.58
C ILE A 64 3.69 12.31 8.29
N GLY A 65 4.53 12.95 9.10
CA GLY A 65 5.58 12.27 9.86
C GLY A 65 5.04 11.19 10.79
N LYS A 66 3.94 11.47 11.51
CA LYS A 66 3.24 10.49 12.35
C LYS A 66 2.70 9.33 11.50
N ALA A 67 2.01 9.61 10.40
CA ALA A 67 1.47 8.56 9.52
C ALA A 67 2.58 7.65 8.97
N MET A 68 3.70 8.22 8.52
CA MET A 68 4.88 7.46 8.07
C MET A 68 5.45 6.62 9.21
N GLY A 69 5.68 7.21 10.38
CA GLY A 69 6.26 6.55 11.55
C GLY A 69 5.40 5.40 12.06
N THR A 70 4.11 5.65 12.28
CA THR A 70 3.17 4.61 12.72
C THR A 70 3.03 3.50 11.69
N SER A 71 3.04 3.83 10.39
CA SER A 71 3.02 2.81 9.34
C SER A 71 4.31 1.99 9.32
N PHE A 72 5.47 2.62 9.51
CA PHE A 72 6.77 1.92 9.50
C PHE A 72 6.82 0.88 10.63
N PHE A 73 6.59 1.32 11.88
CA PHE A 73 6.63 0.41 13.03
C PHE A 73 5.48 -0.58 13.02
N GLY A 74 4.28 -0.16 12.61
CA GLY A 74 3.12 -1.02 12.44
C GLY A 74 3.36 -2.13 11.42
N ALA A 75 3.95 -1.82 10.27
CA ALA A 75 4.30 -2.81 9.26
C ALA A 75 5.47 -3.70 9.71
N LEU A 76 6.48 -3.14 10.37
CA LEU A 76 7.63 -3.88 10.90
C LEU A 76 7.17 -4.96 11.89
N ILE A 77 6.38 -4.57 12.89
CA ILE A 77 5.91 -5.48 13.94
C ILE A 77 4.79 -6.37 13.40
N GLY A 78 3.81 -5.77 12.73
CA GLY A 78 2.62 -6.46 12.23
C GLY A 78 2.96 -7.57 11.23
N THR A 79 3.88 -7.34 10.31
CA THR A 79 4.29 -8.37 9.33
C THR A 79 4.93 -9.58 10.02
N LEU A 80 5.77 -9.36 11.03
CA LEU A 80 6.39 -10.44 11.79
C LEU A 80 5.36 -11.23 12.60
N LEU A 81 4.41 -10.55 13.24
CA LEU A 81 3.31 -11.19 13.97
C LEU A 81 2.40 -11.99 13.03
N VAL A 82 2.02 -11.44 11.89
CA VAL A 82 1.20 -12.14 10.89
C VAL A 82 1.93 -13.37 10.34
N ALA A 83 3.23 -13.25 10.04
CA ALA A 83 4.04 -14.41 9.62
C ALA A 83 4.09 -15.50 10.69
N MET A 84 4.15 -15.13 11.97
CA MET A 84 4.12 -16.06 13.09
C MET A 84 2.77 -16.78 13.17
N ILE A 85 1.67 -16.04 13.08
CA ILE A 85 0.30 -16.59 13.08
C ILE A 85 0.13 -17.58 11.92
N TYR A 86 0.53 -17.22 10.70
CA TYR A 86 0.48 -18.12 9.56
C TYR A 86 1.34 -19.36 9.76
N LYS A 87 2.53 -19.23 10.37
CA LYS A 87 3.36 -20.39 10.67
C LYS A 87 2.69 -21.35 11.65
N VAL A 88 2.01 -20.84 12.68
CA VAL A 88 1.24 -21.66 13.64
C VAL A 88 0.14 -22.43 12.91
N PHE A 89 -0.64 -21.78 12.04
CA PHE A 89 -1.65 -22.48 11.23
C PHE A 89 -1.05 -23.55 10.33
N LEU A 90 0.07 -23.27 9.65
CA LEU A 90 0.74 -24.26 8.81
C LEU A 90 1.23 -25.47 9.61
N MET A 91 1.69 -25.28 10.85
CA MET A 91 2.03 -26.40 11.74
C MET A 91 0.80 -27.26 12.08
N PHE A 92 -0.35 -26.65 12.38
CA PHE A 92 -1.60 -27.39 12.60
C PHE A 92 -2.06 -28.18 11.37
N PHE A 93 -1.75 -27.70 10.17
CA PHE A 93 -2.04 -28.41 8.91
C PHE A 93 -0.95 -29.43 8.50
N GLY A 94 0.05 -29.69 9.35
CA GLY A 94 1.14 -30.62 9.05
C GLY A 94 2.10 -30.13 7.96
N ASN A 95 2.18 -28.81 7.74
CA ASN A 95 3.04 -28.20 6.73
C ASN A 95 4.33 -27.59 7.35
N ASP A 96 5.48 -28.11 6.92
CA ASP A 96 6.80 -27.75 7.44
C ASP A 96 7.43 -26.49 6.81
N THR A 97 6.66 -25.69 6.07
CA THR A 97 7.16 -24.44 5.48
C THR A 97 7.85 -23.57 6.52
N SER A 98 9.11 -23.18 6.27
CA SER A 98 9.88 -22.39 7.23
C SER A 98 9.30 -20.99 7.45
N TYR A 99 9.47 -20.43 8.65
CA TYR A 99 9.03 -19.06 8.95
C TYR A 99 9.59 -18.03 7.95
N LYS A 100 10.86 -18.18 7.53
CA LYS A 100 11.49 -17.29 6.54
C LYS A 100 10.77 -17.31 5.20
N MET A 101 10.25 -18.48 4.79
CA MET A 101 9.49 -18.62 3.55
C MET A 101 8.12 -17.96 3.67
N VAL A 102 7.42 -18.16 4.80
CA VAL A 102 6.15 -17.48 5.09
C VAL A 102 6.33 -15.97 5.06
N LEU A 103 7.35 -15.45 5.75
CA LEU A 103 7.69 -14.03 5.75
C LEU A 103 7.98 -13.53 4.34
N ALA A 104 8.75 -14.26 3.54
CA ALA A 104 9.04 -13.88 2.16
C ALA A 104 7.76 -13.75 1.32
N ILE A 105 6.85 -14.72 1.41
CA ILE A 105 5.56 -14.69 0.69
C ILE A 105 4.78 -13.42 1.06
N ILE A 106 4.67 -13.11 2.36
CA ILE A 106 3.94 -11.92 2.83
C ILE A 106 4.60 -10.64 2.31
N VAL A 107 5.94 -10.54 2.38
CA VAL A 107 6.71 -9.39 1.92
C VAL A 107 6.58 -9.15 0.42
N TYR A 108 6.62 -10.22 -0.39
CA TYR A 108 6.44 -10.06 -1.83
C TYR A 108 4.98 -9.75 -2.21
N ALA A 109 4.01 -10.32 -1.49
CA ALA A 109 2.60 -10.03 -1.70
C ALA A 109 2.25 -8.57 -1.33
N SER A 110 2.86 -8.01 -0.29
CA SER A 110 2.58 -6.64 0.14
C SER A 110 3.05 -5.58 -0.86
N ILE A 111 3.99 -5.90 -1.76
CA ILE A 111 4.40 -4.99 -2.84
C ILE A 111 3.20 -4.59 -3.71
N VAL A 112 2.31 -5.54 -4.03
CA VAL A 112 1.11 -5.29 -4.83
C VAL A 112 0.17 -4.32 -4.10
N LEU A 113 0.03 -4.49 -2.78
CA LEU A 113 -0.79 -3.61 -1.94
C LEU A 113 -0.20 -2.19 -1.87
N ILE A 114 1.11 -2.06 -1.72
CA ILE A 114 1.80 -0.76 -1.68
C ILE A 114 1.63 -0.01 -3.01
N ILE A 115 1.74 -0.71 -4.14
CA ILE A 115 1.50 -0.13 -5.46
C ILE A 115 0.05 0.34 -5.60
N GLY A 116 -0.92 -0.48 -5.15
CA GLY A 116 -2.33 -0.12 -5.14
C GLY A 116 -2.62 1.14 -4.31
N ASP A 117 -2.07 1.22 -3.10
CA ASP A 117 -2.18 2.39 -2.23
C ASP A 117 -1.58 3.64 -2.88
N LEU A 118 -0.43 3.51 -3.55
CA LEU A 118 0.21 4.62 -4.25
C LEU A 118 -0.66 5.13 -5.41
N PHE A 119 -1.19 4.24 -6.24
CA PHE A 119 -2.13 4.63 -7.30
C PHE A 119 -3.36 5.32 -6.72
N ASN A 120 -3.90 4.81 -5.62
CA ASN A 120 -5.05 5.43 -4.95
C ASN A 120 -4.75 6.85 -4.49
N ALA A 121 -3.59 7.08 -3.88
CA ALA A 121 -3.17 8.42 -3.46
C ALA A 121 -3.02 9.39 -4.64
N ILE A 122 -2.46 8.93 -5.77
CA ILE A 122 -2.34 9.73 -7.00
C ILE A 122 -3.73 10.10 -7.52
N LEU A 123 -4.63 9.12 -7.65
CA LEU A 123 -5.99 9.35 -8.12
C LEU A 123 -6.72 10.34 -7.21
N THR A 124 -6.63 10.15 -5.89
CA THR A 124 -7.21 11.04 -4.87
C THR A 124 -6.78 12.49 -5.10
N ARG A 125 -5.51 12.70 -5.44
CA ARG A 125 -5.01 14.04 -5.76
C ARG A 125 -5.46 14.58 -7.12
N MET A 126 -5.52 13.75 -8.15
CA MET A 126 -5.90 14.19 -9.50
C MET A 126 -7.38 14.57 -9.59
N PHE A 127 -8.24 13.81 -8.92
CA PHE A 127 -9.69 13.89 -9.14
C PHE A 127 -10.46 14.43 -7.92
N GLY A 128 -9.74 14.86 -6.87
CA GLY A 128 -10.36 15.44 -5.67
C GLY A 128 -11.20 14.43 -4.89
N GLY A 129 -10.66 13.23 -4.66
CA GLY A 129 -11.35 12.15 -3.95
C GLY A 129 -11.70 12.50 -2.50
N ASN A 130 -12.46 11.63 -1.84
CA ASN A 130 -12.82 11.77 -0.43
C ASN A 130 -11.66 11.35 0.48
N ILE A 131 -11.82 11.52 1.79
CA ILE A 131 -10.81 11.11 2.80
C ILE A 131 -10.42 9.63 2.67
N THR A 132 -11.34 8.78 2.23
CA THR A 132 -11.12 7.34 2.01
C THR A 132 -10.41 7.01 0.69
N GLY A 133 -10.14 8.00 -0.16
CA GLY A 133 -9.64 7.83 -1.52
C GLY A 133 -10.62 7.13 -2.45
N TYR A 134 -10.11 6.59 -3.57
CA TYR A 134 -10.91 5.92 -4.59
C TYR A 134 -11.06 4.43 -4.30
N THR A 135 -12.29 3.95 -4.09
CA THR A 135 -12.58 2.51 -3.92
C THR A 135 -13.10 1.85 -5.19
N ASN A 136 -13.27 2.62 -6.27
CA ASN A 136 -13.69 2.14 -7.58
C ASN A 136 -13.05 3.00 -8.69
N LEU A 137 -13.07 2.46 -9.91
CA LEU A 137 -12.50 3.11 -11.10
C LEU A 137 -13.53 3.93 -11.88
N SER A 138 -14.79 4.02 -11.44
CA SER A 138 -15.84 4.73 -12.17
C SER A 138 -15.49 6.19 -12.51
N PRO A 139 -14.82 6.96 -11.63
CA PRO A 139 -14.41 8.34 -11.91
C PRO A 139 -13.46 8.46 -13.10
N LEU A 140 -12.74 7.40 -13.47
CA LEU A 140 -11.87 7.40 -14.65
C LEU A 140 -12.65 7.41 -15.96
N PHE A 141 -13.92 7.00 -15.96
CA PHE A 141 -14.75 6.88 -17.16
C PHE A 141 -15.84 7.96 -17.26
N GLN A 142 -15.81 8.98 -16.41
CA GLN A 142 -16.74 10.11 -16.48
C GLN A 142 -16.43 11.04 -17.65
N GLN A 143 -17.45 11.70 -18.20
CA GLN A 143 -17.28 12.67 -19.29
C GLN A 143 -16.27 13.75 -18.91
N GLY A 144 -15.30 13.99 -19.81
CA GLY A 144 -14.21 14.94 -19.60
C GLY A 144 -12.89 14.33 -19.13
N THR A 145 -12.82 13.02 -18.86
CA THR A 145 -11.55 12.33 -18.58
C THR A 145 -10.89 11.78 -19.85
N LEU A 146 -9.56 11.63 -19.81
CA LEU A 146 -8.79 11.03 -20.92
C LEU A 146 -9.26 9.61 -21.25
N LEU A 147 -9.57 8.79 -20.24
CA LEU A 147 -10.01 7.41 -20.45
C LEU A 147 -11.43 7.33 -21.02
N HIS A 148 -12.33 8.26 -20.65
CA HIS A 148 -13.62 8.38 -21.32
C HIS A 148 -13.43 8.75 -22.79
N GLY A 149 -12.60 9.75 -23.09
CA GLY A 149 -12.30 10.17 -24.47
C GLY A 149 -11.68 9.06 -25.32
N MET A 150 -10.82 8.23 -24.73
CA MET A 150 -10.27 7.05 -25.41
C MET A 150 -11.33 5.97 -25.62
N ALA A 151 -12.18 5.68 -24.63
CA ALA A 151 -13.24 4.68 -24.76
C ALA A 151 -14.29 5.09 -25.80
N SER A 152 -14.68 6.37 -25.81
CA SER A 152 -15.62 6.92 -26.78
C SER A 152 -15.05 7.06 -28.19
N ALA A 153 -13.73 6.94 -28.38
CA ALA A 153 -13.10 6.95 -29.70
C ALA A 153 -13.13 5.58 -30.40
N PHE A 154 -13.53 4.52 -29.69
CA PHE A 154 -13.72 3.17 -30.23
C PHE A 154 -15.20 2.79 -30.40
N GLU A 155 -16.14 3.68 -30.04
CA GLU A 155 -17.55 3.64 -30.46
C GLU A 155 -17.73 4.38 -31.79
#